data_AF-A0A962HU82-F1
#
_entry.id   AF-A0A962HU82-F1
#
_cell.length_a   1.000
_cell.length_b   1.000
_cell.length_c   1.000
_cell.angle_alpha   90.00
_cell.angle_beta   90.00
_cell.angle_gamma   90.00
#
_symmetry.space_group_name_H-M   'P 1'
#
loop_
_entity.id
_entity.type
_entity.pdbx_description
1 polymer ?
#
loop_
_entity_poly.entity_id
_entity_poly.type
_entity_poly.pdbx_seq_one_letter_code
_entity_poly.pdbx_strand_id
1 'polypeptide(L)'
;MRRVISALILGLIVTLRAPGVGAVTDDERISVYREFRSLFDAGNFSAALPVAESLVKLTEEQLGDSDRALINPITNVGTTQLKLGDYAAAEASYLRAVQLLERSASATDRLFIAPLAGLGATYIAAKRPANAVTPLRRAVDLSRNLDGLYNAGQLPILRQLIDAYVANGNLPDAEKEQNYAYKLAESAYGRDDPRMLEAIDRLAHWYEYVGRYGTARTLYEQALALVDRIGPRTDPRKVTPLRGIARTYRFEFLYGAEKEEETLDAFGRPVVDFSNLQTGRQQRRAEQALQFALEIITANSPVDQRLRGETLVDLADWNLVSGETAAARQRYAQAWDALALAGDTTLLQHPRQLAYRASPFSAGRSRLDPAEATSYPLELRFTVTSGGRVRDVVAQPNNLSEGVVRSVATALTRARYAPRIENGSTVDTENVSFTEQVLVRNPPPDAPANAD
;
A
#
# COMPACT_ATOMS: atom_id res chain seq x y z
N MET A 1 -68.73 39.60 -52.53
CA MET A 1 -68.79 38.28 -51.87
C MET A 1 -67.83 37.32 -52.59
N ARG A 2 -67.05 36.55 -51.81
CA ARG A 2 -66.27 35.34 -52.17
C ARG A 2 -64.79 35.48 -52.62
N ARG A 3 -63.93 35.27 -51.60
CA ARG A 3 -62.80 34.32 -51.48
C ARG A 3 -61.59 34.49 -52.40
N VAL A 4 -60.56 35.16 -51.86
CA VAL A 4 -59.15 34.98 -52.24
C VAL A 4 -58.59 33.82 -51.41
N ILE A 5 -57.98 32.85 -52.08
CA ILE A 5 -57.37 31.65 -51.52
C ILE A 5 -55.99 32.04 -50.96
N SER A 6 -55.80 31.87 -49.65
CA SER A 6 -54.49 31.91 -49.01
C SER A 6 -53.78 30.57 -49.17
N ALA A 7 -52.61 30.55 -49.81
CA ALA A 7 -51.72 29.39 -49.81
C ALA A 7 -50.47 29.73 -48.98
N LEU A 8 -50.31 28.99 -47.88
CA LEU A 8 -49.10 28.92 -47.06
C LEU A 8 -47.92 28.41 -47.90
N ILE A 9 -46.77 29.09 -47.83
CA ILE A 9 -45.47 28.52 -48.20
C ILE A 9 -44.71 28.30 -46.90
N LEU A 10 -44.65 27.02 -46.49
CA LEU A 10 -43.77 26.53 -45.43
C LEU A 10 -42.38 26.36 -46.05
N GLY A 11 -41.42 27.20 -45.67
CA GLY A 11 -40.03 27.08 -46.11
C GLY A 11 -39.34 25.89 -45.44
N LEU A 12 -39.13 24.81 -46.19
CA LEU A 12 -38.27 23.70 -45.81
C LEU A 12 -36.80 24.13 -45.99
N ILE A 13 -36.12 24.46 -44.89
CA ILE A 13 -34.66 24.64 -44.92
C ILE A 13 -34.03 23.25 -44.93
N VAL A 14 -33.71 22.74 -46.12
CA VAL A 14 -32.79 21.62 -46.30
C VAL A 14 -31.37 22.18 -46.20
N THR A 15 -30.69 21.89 -45.10
CA THR A 15 -29.25 22.13 -45.00
C THR A 15 -28.52 21.12 -45.89
N LEU A 16 -27.99 21.60 -47.01
CA LEU A 16 -27.11 20.81 -47.88
C LEU A 16 -25.80 20.50 -47.12
N ARG A 17 -25.59 19.22 -46.79
CA ARG A 17 -24.31 18.66 -46.36
C ARG A 17 -23.37 18.64 -47.57
N ALA A 18 -22.17 19.21 -47.44
CA ALA A 18 -21.15 19.20 -48.49
C ALA A 18 -20.77 17.74 -48.86
N PRO A 19 -20.58 17.42 -50.16
CA PRO A 19 -20.17 16.08 -50.60
C PRO A 19 -18.65 15.98 -50.48
N GLY A 20 -18.12 15.14 -49.59
CA GLY A 20 -16.67 14.92 -49.51
C GLY A 20 -16.10 14.26 -48.26
N VAL A 21 -16.83 14.17 -47.15
CA VAL A 21 -16.39 13.38 -45.98
C VAL A 21 -17.22 12.10 -45.97
N GLY A 22 -16.59 10.97 -46.31
CA GLY A 22 -17.22 9.65 -46.18
C GLY A 22 -17.69 9.42 -44.74
N ALA A 23 -18.69 8.57 -44.54
CA ALA A 23 -19.05 8.14 -43.18
C ALA A 23 -17.82 7.48 -42.53
N VAL A 24 -17.55 7.79 -41.26
CA VAL A 24 -16.45 7.18 -40.49
C VAL A 24 -16.60 5.67 -40.55
N THR A 25 -15.51 4.98 -40.89
CA THR A 25 -15.51 3.52 -41.08
C THR A 25 -14.92 2.80 -39.87
N ASP A 26 -15.22 1.51 -39.74
CA ASP A 26 -14.60 0.67 -38.71
C ASP A 26 -13.07 0.60 -38.89
N ASP A 27 -12.59 0.52 -40.13
CA ASP A 27 -11.15 0.47 -40.44
C ASP A 27 -10.42 1.73 -39.96
N GLU A 28 -11.05 2.90 -40.13
CA GLU A 28 -10.52 4.18 -39.64
C GLU A 28 -10.39 4.17 -38.12
N ARG A 29 -11.46 3.79 -37.40
CA ARG A 29 -11.44 3.69 -35.93
C ARG A 29 -10.44 2.66 -35.43
N ILE A 30 -10.33 1.51 -36.10
CA ILE A 30 -9.36 0.46 -35.77
C ILE A 30 -7.93 0.97 -35.98
N SER A 31 -7.67 1.73 -37.05
CA SER A 31 -6.36 2.34 -37.29
C SER A 31 -5.98 3.31 -36.17
N VAL A 32 -6.88 4.22 -35.80
CA VAL A 32 -6.66 5.17 -34.69
C VAL A 32 -6.49 4.44 -33.36
N TYR A 33 -7.26 3.38 -33.11
CA TYR A 33 -7.08 2.55 -31.91
C TYR A 33 -5.70 1.88 -31.85
N ARG A 34 -5.19 1.37 -32.97
CA ARG A 34 -3.84 0.78 -33.04
C ARG A 34 -2.75 1.81 -32.77
N GLU A 35 -2.88 3.00 -33.33
CA GLU A 35 -1.95 4.11 -33.06
C GLU A 35 -1.97 4.50 -31.58
N PHE A 36 -3.17 4.72 -31.01
CA PHE A 36 -3.34 4.96 -29.58
C PHE A 36 -2.63 3.88 -28.76
N ARG A 37 -2.88 2.61 -29.07
CA ARG A 37 -2.33 1.49 -28.32
C ARG A 37 -0.80 1.42 -28.43
N SER A 38 -0.25 1.70 -29.61
CA SER A 38 1.21 1.78 -29.80
C SER A 38 1.84 2.88 -28.94
N LEU A 39 1.23 4.08 -28.90
CA LEU A 39 1.73 5.19 -28.10
C LEU A 39 1.59 4.92 -26.59
N PHE A 40 0.46 4.34 -26.20
CA PHE A 40 0.15 4.02 -24.81
C PHE A 40 1.08 2.93 -24.26
N ASP A 41 1.31 1.85 -25.02
CA ASP A 41 2.19 0.75 -24.63
C ASP A 41 3.67 1.20 -24.59
N ALA A 42 4.05 2.21 -25.40
CA ALA A 42 5.35 2.88 -25.32
C ALA A 42 5.48 3.85 -24.13
N GLY A 43 4.43 4.03 -23.32
CA GLY A 43 4.41 4.97 -22.19
C GLY A 43 4.33 6.45 -22.60
N ASN A 44 4.11 6.75 -23.89
CA ASN A 44 3.99 8.11 -24.39
C ASN A 44 2.56 8.63 -24.22
N PHE A 45 2.15 8.81 -22.96
CA PHE A 45 0.77 9.16 -22.62
C PHE A 45 0.34 10.53 -23.12
N SER A 46 1.27 11.48 -23.22
CA SER A 46 0.98 12.83 -23.74
C SER A 46 0.63 12.81 -25.22
N ALA A 47 1.29 11.97 -26.02
CA ALA A 47 0.92 11.75 -27.42
C ALA A 47 -0.30 10.83 -27.57
N ALA A 48 -0.48 9.85 -26.67
CA ALA A 48 -1.61 8.93 -26.73
C ALA A 48 -2.97 9.60 -26.45
N LEU A 49 -3.01 10.62 -25.58
CA LEU A 49 -4.24 11.28 -25.17
C LEU A 49 -5.06 11.86 -26.34
N PRO A 50 -4.49 12.73 -27.22
CA PRO A 50 -5.26 13.26 -28.35
C PRO A 50 -5.72 12.17 -29.32
N VAL A 51 -4.98 11.07 -29.47
CA VAL A 51 -5.38 9.92 -30.30
C VAL A 51 -6.55 9.16 -29.66
N ALA A 52 -6.54 8.98 -28.33
CA ALA A 52 -7.66 8.40 -27.60
C ALA A 52 -8.93 9.26 -27.68
N GLU A 53 -8.80 10.59 -27.57
CA GLU A 53 -9.91 11.55 -27.71
C GLU A 53 -10.46 11.56 -29.15
N SER A 54 -9.58 11.47 -30.14
CA SER A 54 -9.97 11.30 -31.55
C SER A 54 -10.77 10.02 -31.76
N LEU A 55 -10.38 8.91 -31.14
CA LEU A 55 -11.13 7.65 -31.21
C LEU A 55 -12.53 7.77 -30.61
N VAL A 56 -12.70 8.52 -29.51
CA VAL A 56 -14.03 8.84 -28.95
C VAL A 56 -14.86 9.60 -29.98
N LYS A 57 -14.33 10.69 -30.52
CA LYS A 57 -15.02 11.54 -31.50
C LYS A 57 -15.45 10.75 -32.75
N LEU A 58 -14.55 9.96 -33.33
CA LEU A 58 -14.85 9.11 -34.49
C LEU A 58 -15.94 8.07 -34.18
N THR A 59 -15.93 7.53 -32.97
CA THR A 59 -16.97 6.58 -32.54
C THR A 59 -18.33 7.27 -32.38
N GLU A 60 -18.37 8.49 -31.83
CA GLU A 60 -19.59 9.30 -31.72
C GLU A 60 -20.15 9.68 -33.10
N GLU A 61 -19.28 10.07 -34.04
CA GLU A 61 -19.67 10.41 -35.41
C GLU A 61 -20.24 9.22 -36.19
N GLN A 62 -19.71 8.01 -35.95
CA GLN A 62 -20.15 6.78 -36.61
C GLN A 62 -21.44 6.21 -36.01
N LEU A 63 -21.52 6.13 -34.68
CA LEU A 63 -22.52 5.31 -33.98
C LEU A 63 -23.47 6.13 -33.09
N GLY A 64 -23.16 7.39 -32.82
CA GLY A 64 -23.91 8.28 -31.93
C GLY A 64 -23.32 8.37 -30.52
N ASP A 65 -23.71 9.41 -29.79
CA ASP A 65 -23.16 9.79 -28.47
C ASP A 65 -23.57 8.88 -27.30
N SER A 66 -24.52 7.98 -27.56
CA SER A 66 -25.14 7.08 -26.59
C SER A 66 -24.88 5.61 -26.92
N ASP A 67 -24.02 5.32 -27.90
CA ASP A 67 -23.70 3.94 -28.29
C ASP A 67 -22.72 3.28 -27.31
N ARG A 68 -22.99 2.02 -26.95
CA ARG A 68 -22.15 1.19 -26.07
C ARG A 68 -20.70 1.03 -26.56
N ALA A 69 -20.43 1.19 -27.85
CA ALA A 69 -19.09 1.10 -28.43
C ALA A 69 -18.16 2.23 -27.92
N LEU A 70 -18.72 3.30 -27.33
CA LEU A 70 -17.96 4.40 -26.72
C LEU A 70 -17.28 4.02 -25.40
N ILE A 71 -17.70 2.94 -24.75
CA ILE A 71 -17.17 2.59 -23.42
C ILE A 71 -15.66 2.36 -23.44
N ASN A 72 -15.16 1.58 -24.40
CA ASN A 72 -13.72 1.31 -24.49
C ASN A 72 -12.91 2.58 -24.84
N PRO A 73 -13.25 3.37 -25.87
CA PRO A 73 -12.60 4.66 -26.16
C PRO A 73 -12.60 5.63 -24.97
N ILE A 74 -13.73 5.82 -24.29
CA ILE A 74 -13.83 6.73 -23.13
C ILE A 74 -12.96 6.20 -21.97
N THR A 75 -12.95 4.89 -21.75
CA THR A 75 -12.09 4.25 -20.72
C THR A 75 -10.61 4.43 -21.04
N ASN A 76 -10.22 4.37 -22.31
CA ASN A 76 -8.85 4.63 -22.76
C ASN A 76 -8.42 6.08 -22.49
N VAL A 77 -9.30 7.05 -22.75
CA VAL A 77 -9.08 8.47 -22.41
C VAL A 77 -8.88 8.61 -20.90
N GLY A 78 -9.80 8.06 -20.10
CA GLY A 78 -9.68 8.09 -18.62
C GLY A 78 -8.40 7.44 -18.10
N THR A 79 -7.98 6.33 -18.70
CA THR A 79 -6.73 5.64 -18.34
C THR A 79 -5.51 6.50 -18.68
N THR A 80 -5.52 7.16 -19.82
CA THR A 80 -4.41 8.02 -20.26
C THR A 80 -4.31 9.27 -19.40
N GLN A 81 -5.43 9.90 -19.08
CA GLN A 81 -5.51 11.04 -18.14
C GLN A 81 -4.98 10.66 -16.75
N LEU A 82 -5.37 9.48 -16.23
CA LEU A 82 -4.85 8.96 -14.96
C LEU A 82 -3.33 8.80 -14.99
N LYS A 83 -2.77 8.25 -16.09
CA LYS A 83 -1.32 8.10 -16.25
C LYS A 83 -0.57 9.44 -16.36
N LEU A 84 -1.23 10.49 -16.84
CA LEU A 84 -0.71 11.85 -16.89
C LEU A 84 -0.86 12.61 -15.56
N GLY A 85 -1.57 12.05 -14.58
CA GLY A 85 -1.83 12.70 -13.29
C GLY A 85 -3.02 13.67 -13.29
N ASP A 86 -3.77 13.76 -14.40
CA ASP A 86 -5.02 14.54 -14.45
C ASP A 86 -6.17 13.73 -13.89
N TYR A 87 -6.24 13.66 -12.56
CA TYR A 87 -7.22 12.86 -11.86
C TYR A 87 -8.65 13.37 -12.01
N ALA A 88 -8.84 14.69 -12.21
CA ALA A 88 -10.16 15.28 -12.37
C ALA A 88 -10.75 14.91 -13.74
N ALA A 89 -9.95 15.02 -14.81
CA ALA A 89 -10.38 14.60 -16.14
C ALA A 89 -10.60 13.09 -16.21
N ALA A 90 -9.70 12.30 -15.60
CA ALA A 90 -9.85 10.84 -15.53
C ALA A 90 -11.16 10.43 -14.84
N GLU A 91 -11.49 11.06 -13.70
CA GLU A 91 -12.74 10.84 -12.99
C GLU A 91 -13.96 11.15 -13.88
N ALA A 92 -13.96 12.29 -14.58
CA ALA A 92 -15.03 12.66 -15.49
C ALA A 92 -15.21 11.64 -16.64
N SER A 93 -14.11 11.18 -17.24
CA SER A 93 -14.13 10.17 -18.31
C SER A 93 -14.72 8.84 -17.82
N TYR A 94 -14.26 8.32 -16.69
CA TYR A 94 -14.79 7.05 -16.16
C TYR A 94 -16.26 7.17 -15.72
N LEU A 95 -16.65 8.27 -15.07
CA LEU A 95 -18.05 8.52 -14.72
C LEU A 95 -18.93 8.59 -15.96
N ARG A 96 -18.46 9.22 -17.04
CA ARG A 96 -19.17 9.24 -18.34
C ARG A 96 -19.41 7.83 -18.87
N ALA A 97 -18.39 6.97 -18.86
CA ALA A 97 -18.53 5.57 -19.29
C ALA A 97 -19.52 4.78 -18.40
N VAL A 98 -19.45 4.94 -17.08
CA VAL A 98 -20.37 4.29 -16.13
C VAL A 98 -21.82 4.75 -16.38
N GLN A 99 -22.06 6.06 -16.51
CA GLN A 99 -23.40 6.60 -16.78
C GLN A 99 -23.98 6.12 -18.12
N LEU A 100 -23.13 5.97 -19.13
CA LEU A 100 -23.55 5.44 -20.44
C LEU A 100 -24.05 4.00 -20.32
N LEU A 101 -23.35 3.16 -19.55
CA LEU A 101 -23.78 1.79 -19.27
C LEU A 101 -25.06 1.74 -18.42
N GLU A 102 -25.21 2.62 -17.43
CA GLU A 102 -26.42 2.66 -16.57
C GLU A 102 -27.70 2.97 -17.35
N ARG A 103 -27.60 3.73 -18.44
CA ARG A 103 -28.72 4.00 -19.34
C ARG A 103 -29.11 2.79 -20.20
N SER A 104 -28.23 1.80 -20.35
CA SER A 104 -28.41 0.64 -21.25
C SER A 104 -29.17 -0.55 -20.63
N ALA A 105 -29.93 -0.32 -19.56
CA ALA A 105 -30.85 -1.24 -18.87
C ALA A 105 -30.27 -2.50 -18.18
N SER A 106 -29.05 -2.95 -18.50
CA SER A 106 -28.42 -4.10 -17.82
C SER A 106 -27.40 -3.66 -16.77
N ALA A 107 -27.74 -3.81 -15.49
CA ALA A 107 -26.82 -3.52 -14.37
C ALA A 107 -25.67 -4.54 -14.22
N THR A 108 -25.69 -5.63 -15.01
CA THR A 108 -24.74 -6.76 -14.94
C THR A 108 -23.84 -6.87 -16.17
N ASP A 109 -23.65 -5.81 -16.96
CA ASP A 109 -22.74 -5.83 -18.10
C ASP A 109 -21.26 -5.91 -17.67
N ARG A 110 -20.48 -6.82 -18.28
CA ARG A 110 -19.02 -6.94 -18.09
C ARG A 110 -18.30 -5.63 -18.37
N LEU A 111 -18.82 -4.81 -19.27
CA LEU A 111 -18.25 -3.50 -19.62
C LEU A 111 -18.17 -2.51 -18.45
N PHE A 112 -18.90 -2.73 -17.36
CA PHE A 112 -18.77 -1.91 -16.15
C PHE A 112 -17.43 -2.08 -15.43
N ILE A 113 -16.79 -3.26 -15.55
CA ILE A 113 -15.64 -3.61 -14.71
C ILE A 113 -14.47 -2.64 -14.92
N ALA A 114 -14.09 -2.35 -16.17
CA ALA A 114 -12.93 -1.50 -16.44
C ALA A 114 -13.13 -0.02 -16.05
N PRO A 115 -14.25 0.64 -16.40
CA PRO A 115 -14.54 2.00 -15.92
C PRO A 115 -14.60 2.12 -14.39
N LEU A 116 -15.23 1.14 -13.71
CA LEU A 116 -15.33 1.15 -12.24
C LEU A 116 -13.96 0.95 -11.57
N ALA A 117 -13.16 0.02 -12.08
CA ALA A 117 -11.79 -0.18 -11.61
C ALA A 117 -10.92 1.06 -11.86
N GLY A 118 -11.05 1.68 -13.04
CA GLY A 118 -10.38 2.93 -13.39
C GLY A 118 -10.77 4.09 -12.46
N LEU A 119 -12.06 4.24 -12.16
CA LEU A 119 -12.56 5.24 -11.21
C LEU A 119 -11.97 5.02 -9.81
N GLY A 120 -11.93 3.77 -9.35
CA GLY A 120 -11.26 3.38 -8.10
C GLY A 120 -9.79 3.76 -8.06
N ALA A 121 -9.03 3.41 -9.09
CA ALA A 121 -7.62 3.76 -9.23
C ALA A 121 -7.41 5.29 -9.22
N THR A 122 -8.26 6.04 -9.91
CA THR A 122 -8.24 7.51 -9.92
C THR A 122 -8.47 8.10 -8.52
N TYR A 123 -9.43 7.56 -7.76
CA TYR A 123 -9.66 8.02 -6.39
C TYR A 123 -8.47 7.74 -5.45
N ILE A 124 -7.84 6.57 -5.56
CA ILE A 124 -6.63 6.25 -4.79
C ILE A 124 -5.48 7.20 -5.14
N ALA A 125 -5.22 7.42 -6.44
CA ALA A 125 -4.17 8.31 -6.91
C ALA A 125 -4.40 9.77 -6.47
N ALA A 126 -5.66 10.22 -6.47
CA ALA A 126 -6.09 11.52 -5.97
C ALA A 126 -6.14 11.63 -4.44
N LYS A 127 -5.63 10.64 -3.69
CA LYS A 127 -5.64 10.61 -2.21
C LYS A 127 -7.04 10.68 -1.59
N ARG A 128 -8.04 10.12 -2.27
CA ARG A 128 -9.45 10.02 -1.83
C ARG A 128 -9.89 8.54 -1.70
N PRO A 129 -9.24 7.73 -0.85
CA PRO A 129 -9.47 6.28 -0.80
C PRO A 129 -10.90 5.88 -0.42
N ALA A 130 -11.60 6.69 0.39
CA ALA A 130 -13.00 6.45 0.75
C ALA A 130 -13.91 6.36 -0.49
N ASN A 131 -13.68 7.20 -1.49
CA ASN A 131 -14.47 7.23 -2.73
C ASN A 131 -14.17 6.02 -3.63
N ALA A 132 -13.01 5.38 -3.47
CA ALA A 132 -12.61 4.22 -4.27
C ALA A 132 -13.37 2.93 -3.89
N VAL A 133 -13.80 2.82 -2.62
CA VAL A 133 -14.38 1.57 -2.08
C VAL A 133 -15.62 1.12 -2.86
N THR A 134 -16.58 2.03 -3.09
CA THR A 134 -17.84 1.68 -3.77
C THR A 134 -17.65 1.20 -5.22
N PRO A 135 -16.95 1.92 -6.12
CA PRO A 135 -16.75 1.46 -7.49
C PRO A 135 -15.90 0.19 -7.56
N LEU A 136 -14.85 0.07 -6.74
CA LEU A 136 -14.01 -1.14 -6.71
C LEU A 136 -14.78 -2.36 -6.24
N ARG A 137 -15.56 -2.24 -5.16
CA ARG A 137 -16.43 -3.33 -4.68
C ARG A 137 -17.42 -3.77 -5.76
N ARG A 138 -18.07 -2.81 -6.44
CA ARG A 138 -18.99 -3.10 -7.54
C ARG A 138 -18.29 -3.83 -8.70
N ALA A 139 -17.06 -3.44 -9.05
CA ALA A 139 -16.27 -4.11 -10.08
C ALA A 139 -15.91 -5.56 -9.69
N VAL A 140 -15.50 -5.78 -8.44
CA VAL A 140 -15.21 -7.12 -7.91
C VAL A 140 -16.48 -7.99 -7.89
N ASP A 141 -17.61 -7.46 -7.43
CA ASP A 141 -18.87 -8.22 -7.37
C ASP A 141 -19.40 -8.57 -8.77
N LEU A 142 -19.24 -7.68 -9.75
CA LEU A 142 -19.53 -8.00 -11.15
C LEU A 142 -18.62 -9.10 -11.69
N SER A 143 -17.32 -9.01 -11.43
CA SER A 143 -16.37 -10.06 -11.82
C SER A 143 -16.74 -11.41 -11.18
N ARG A 144 -17.06 -11.44 -9.89
CA ARG A 144 -17.53 -12.64 -9.17
C ARG A 144 -18.77 -13.26 -9.81
N ASN A 145 -19.74 -12.44 -10.18
CA ASN A 145 -21.00 -12.88 -10.76
C ASN A 145 -20.84 -13.37 -12.21
N LEU A 146 -19.98 -12.72 -13.01
CA LEU A 146 -19.85 -12.98 -14.45
C LEU A 146 -18.77 -13.99 -14.81
N ASP A 147 -17.66 -13.98 -14.07
CA ASP A 147 -16.47 -14.81 -14.32
C ASP A 147 -16.31 -15.92 -13.26
N GLY A 148 -17.17 -15.95 -12.25
CA GLY A 148 -17.18 -16.91 -11.16
C GLY A 148 -16.38 -16.45 -9.94
N LEU A 149 -16.72 -17.03 -8.78
CA LEU A 149 -16.18 -16.65 -7.47
C LEU A 149 -14.68 -16.88 -7.30
N TYR A 150 -14.03 -17.69 -8.13
CA TYR A 150 -12.59 -17.99 -8.00
C TYR A 150 -11.81 -17.68 -9.29
N ASN A 151 -12.12 -16.57 -9.95
CA ASN A 151 -11.38 -16.13 -11.13
C ASN A 151 -10.14 -15.29 -10.75
N ALA A 152 -8.93 -15.67 -11.20
CA ALA A 152 -7.70 -14.94 -10.88
C ALA A 152 -7.65 -13.51 -11.45
N GLY A 153 -8.46 -13.24 -12.47
CA GLY A 153 -8.55 -11.94 -13.15
C GLY A 153 -8.99 -10.79 -12.24
N GLN A 154 -9.65 -11.07 -11.11
CA GLN A 154 -10.06 -10.04 -10.15
C GLN A 154 -8.93 -9.58 -9.20
N LEU A 155 -7.79 -10.27 -9.13
CA LEU A 155 -6.69 -9.93 -8.20
C LEU A 155 -6.24 -8.45 -8.29
N PRO A 156 -6.08 -7.84 -9.47
CA PRO A 156 -5.67 -6.43 -9.56
C PRO A 156 -6.71 -5.47 -8.96
N ILE A 157 -8.00 -5.73 -9.15
CA ILE A 157 -9.08 -4.89 -8.61
C ILE A 157 -9.20 -5.10 -7.10
N LEU A 158 -9.11 -6.36 -6.67
CA LEU A 158 -9.16 -6.74 -5.26
C LEU A 158 -8.03 -6.10 -4.45
N ARG A 159 -6.81 -6.05 -4.99
CA ARG A 159 -5.67 -5.36 -4.34
C ARG A 159 -5.96 -3.87 -4.14
N GLN A 160 -6.51 -3.19 -5.14
CA GLN A 160 -6.91 -1.79 -5.00
C GLN A 160 -8.02 -1.61 -3.96
N LEU A 161 -8.97 -2.53 -3.90
CA LEU A 161 -10.04 -2.50 -2.91
C LEU A 161 -9.50 -2.65 -1.48
N ILE A 162 -8.55 -3.58 -1.28
CA ILE A 162 -7.83 -3.75 -0.01
C ILE A 162 -7.10 -2.46 0.36
N ASP A 163 -6.33 -1.88 -0.56
CA ASP A 163 -5.60 -0.62 -0.31
C ASP A 163 -6.55 0.52 0.06
N ALA A 164 -7.71 0.61 -0.61
CA ALA A 164 -8.76 1.58 -0.29
C ALA A 164 -9.35 1.35 1.11
N TYR A 165 -9.63 0.10 1.50
CA TYR A 165 -10.10 -0.22 2.84
C TYR A 165 -9.08 0.12 3.91
N VAL A 166 -7.80 -0.22 3.71
CA VAL A 166 -6.70 0.11 4.64
C VAL A 166 -6.57 1.61 4.81
N ALA A 167 -6.53 2.36 3.71
CA ALA A 167 -6.39 3.81 3.75
C ALA A 167 -7.63 4.51 4.35
N ASN A 168 -8.80 3.86 4.35
CA ASN A 168 -10.01 4.33 5.03
C ASN A 168 -10.13 3.85 6.48
N GLY A 169 -9.17 3.07 7.00
CA GLY A 169 -9.21 2.50 8.35
C GLY A 169 -10.18 1.32 8.52
N ASN A 170 -10.77 0.80 7.45
CA ASN A 170 -11.70 -0.34 7.48
C ASN A 170 -10.92 -1.67 7.47
N LEU A 171 -10.13 -1.90 8.53
CA LEU A 171 -9.27 -3.09 8.63
C LEU A 171 -10.01 -4.44 8.56
N PRO A 172 -11.23 -4.61 9.12
CA PRO A 172 -11.95 -5.88 9.02
C PRO A 172 -12.32 -6.27 7.57
N ASP A 173 -12.76 -5.29 6.77
CA ASP A 173 -13.07 -5.52 5.35
C ASP A 173 -11.80 -5.81 4.55
N ALA A 174 -10.71 -5.09 4.83
CA ALA A 174 -9.41 -5.36 4.21
C ALA A 174 -8.94 -6.79 4.51
N GLU A 175 -9.04 -7.26 5.77
CA GLU A 175 -8.66 -8.62 6.16
C GLU A 175 -9.49 -9.68 5.43
N LYS A 176 -10.81 -9.46 5.31
CA LYS A 176 -11.69 -10.36 4.56
C LYS A 176 -11.23 -10.49 3.11
N GLU A 177 -10.94 -9.37 2.46
CA GLU A 177 -10.51 -9.37 1.04
C GLU A 177 -9.07 -9.91 0.87
N GLN A 178 -8.17 -9.72 1.85
CA GLN A 178 -6.84 -10.36 1.87
C GLN A 178 -6.93 -11.90 1.95
N ASN A 179 -7.76 -12.42 2.85
CA ASN A 179 -8.02 -13.85 2.95
C ASN A 179 -8.67 -14.41 1.67
N TYR A 180 -9.55 -13.64 1.05
CA TYR A 180 -10.14 -14.00 -0.23
C TYR A 180 -9.10 -14.03 -1.36
N ALA A 181 -8.19 -13.04 -1.43
CA ALA A 181 -7.09 -13.02 -2.39
C ALA A 181 -6.17 -14.25 -2.25
N TYR A 182 -5.90 -14.68 -1.02
CA TYR A 182 -5.16 -15.92 -0.74
C TYR A 182 -5.89 -17.16 -1.28
N LYS A 183 -7.17 -17.33 -0.95
CA LYS A 183 -8.00 -18.45 -1.46
C LYS A 183 -8.11 -18.45 -2.97
N LEU A 184 -8.11 -17.26 -3.57
CA LEU A 184 -8.16 -17.11 -5.01
C LEU A 184 -6.88 -17.61 -5.68
N ALA A 185 -5.72 -17.24 -5.14
CA ALA A 185 -4.44 -17.76 -5.59
C ALA A 185 -4.38 -19.29 -5.42
N GLU A 186 -4.86 -19.80 -4.29
CA GLU A 186 -4.92 -21.25 -4.00
C GLU A 186 -5.78 -22.00 -5.02
N SER A 187 -6.95 -21.47 -5.38
CA SER A 187 -7.82 -22.05 -6.40
C SER A 187 -7.21 -21.98 -7.80
N ALA A 188 -6.53 -20.88 -8.13
CA ALA A 188 -5.95 -20.65 -9.45
C ALA A 188 -4.68 -21.47 -9.73
N TYR A 189 -3.85 -21.68 -8.70
CA TYR A 189 -2.54 -22.31 -8.85
C TYR A 189 -2.45 -23.70 -8.22
N GLY A 190 -3.26 -23.98 -7.19
CA GLY A 190 -3.12 -25.16 -6.33
C GLY A 190 -2.21 -24.88 -5.13
N ARG A 191 -2.44 -25.60 -4.02
CA ARG A 191 -1.77 -25.37 -2.72
C ARG A 191 -0.24 -25.56 -2.75
N ASP A 192 0.23 -26.39 -3.67
CA ASP A 192 1.64 -26.82 -3.76
C ASP A 192 2.42 -26.12 -4.88
N ASP A 193 1.78 -25.15 -5.56
CA ASP A 193 2.41 -24.41 -6.63
C ASP A 193 3.30 -23.28 -6.08
N PRO A 194 4.54 -23.10 -6.59
CA PRO A 194 5.44 -22.03 -6.14
C PRO A 194 4.85 -20.62 -6.25
N ARG A 195 3.87 -20.38 -7.12
CA ARG A 195 3.16 -19.10 -7.25
C ARG A 195 2.37 -18.73 -5.98
N MET A 196 2.09 -19.70 -5.11
CA MET A 196 1.50 -19.44 -3.79
C MET A 196 2.41 -18.64 -2.86
N LEU A 197 3.72 -18.62 -3.08
CA LEU A 197 4.66 -17.87 -2.22
C LEU A 197 4.31 -16.38 -2.17
N GLU A 198 3.91 -15.77 -3.28
CA GLU A 198 3.52 -14.35 -3.30
C GLU A 198 2.22 -14.11 -2.50
N ALA A 199 1.26 -15.03 -2.60
CA ALA A 199 0.00 -14.92 -1.87
C ALA A 199 0.19 -15.11 -0.35
N ILE A 200 1.03 -16.06 0.03
CA ILE A 200 1.42 -16.30 1.43
C ILE A 200 2.14 -15.09 2.01
N ASP A 201 3.14 -14.56 1.29
CA ASP A 201 3.93 -13.41 1.72
C ASP A 201 3.07 -12.16 1.92
N ARG A 202 2.15 -11.87 0.99
CA ARG A 202 1.20 -10.74 1.13
C ARG A 202 0.29 -10.88 2.34
N LEU A 203 -0.26 -12.07 2.59
CA LEU A 203 -1.12 -12.30 3.75
C LEU A 203 -0.31 -12.26 5.05
N ALA A 204 0.94 -12.73 5.05
CA ALA A 204 1.83 -12.63 6.21
C ALA A 204 2.15 -11.17 6.53
N HIS A 205 2.46 -10.36 5.52
CA HIS A 205 2.64 -8.91 5.66
C HIS A 205 1.38 -8.20 6.16
N TRP A 206 0.18 -8.62 5.73
CA TRP A 206 -1.08 -8.13 6.28
C TRP A 206 -1.15 -8.38 7.79
N TYR A 207 -0.88 -9.62 8.22
CA TYR A 207 -0.92 -9.96 9.64
C TYR A 207 0.20 -9.28 10.45
N GLU A 208 1.36 -9.01 9.87
CA GLU A 208 2.36 -8.11 10.49
C GLU A 208 1.80 -6.71 10.71
N TYR A 209 1.15 -6.14 9.69
CA TYR A 209 0.60 -4.79 9.73
C TYR A 209 -0.47 -4.62 10.81
N VAL A 210 -1.35 -5.62 10.99
CA VAL A 210 -2.39 -5.61 12.04
C VAL A 210 -1.89 -6.13 13.40
N GLY A 211 -0.59 -6.41 13.55
CA GLY A 211 0.02 -6.81 14.83
C GLY A 211 -0.18 -8.28 15.23
N ARG A 212 -0.66 -9.14 14.33
CA ARG A 212 -0.88 -10.58 14.54
C ARG A 212 0.35 -11.39 14.14
N TYR A 213 1.46 -11.16 14.85
CA TYR A 213 2.77 -11.69 14.48
C TYR A 213 2.86 -13.23 14.48
N GLY A 214 2.12 -13.91 15.35
CA GLY A 214 2.05 -15.38 15.38
C GLY A 214 1.40 -15.95 14.12
N THR A 215 0.31 -15.32 13.67
CA THR A 215 -0.38 -15.69 12.42
C THR A 215 0.52 -15.45 11.21
N ALA A 216 1.18 -14.29 11.14
CA ALA A 216 2.17 -13.98 10.09
C ALA A 216 3.31 -15.01 10.06
N ARG A 217 3.86 -15.37 11.22
CA ARG A 217 4.93 -16.37 11.33
C ARG A 217 4.51 -17.73 10.80
N THR A 218 3.30 -18.18 11.14
CA THR A 218 2.75 -19.44 10.63
C THR A 218 2.67 -19.44 9.11
N LEU A 219 2.31 -18.31 8.49
CA LEU A 219 2.30 -18.16 7.03
C LEU A 219 3.71 -18.24 6.44
N TYR A 220 4.71 -17.59 7.03
CA TYR A 220 6.09 -17.75 6.56
C TYR A 220 6.61 -19.19 6.73
N GLU A 221 6.25 -19.88 7.82
CA GLU A 221 6.56 -21.29 8.02
C GLU A 221 5.88 -22.17 6.94
N GLN A 222 4.65 -21.85 6.53
CA GLN A 222 3.99 -22.50 5.40
C GLN A 222 4.73 -22.25 4.07
N ALA A 223 5.19 -21.02 3.81
CA ALA A 223 6.01 -20.73 2.65
C ALA A 223 7.33 -21.53 2.65
N LEU A 224 7.99 -21.67 3.81
CA LEU A 224 9.16 -22.54 3.93
C LEU A 224 8.85 -24.00 3.64
N ALA A 225 7.80 -24.54 4.25
CA ALA A 225 7.38 -25.92 4.03
C ALA A 225 6.97 -26.18 2.57
N LEU A 226 6.43 -25.17 1.87
CA LEU A 226 6.18 -25.25 0.44
C LEU A 226 7.50 -25.36 -0.34
N VAL A 227 8.46 -24.46 -0.11
CA VAL A 227 9.75 -24.49 -0.81
C VAL A 227 10.55 -25.77 -0.49
N ASP A 228 10.52 -26.25 0.75
CA ASP A 228 11.19 -27.50 1.17
C ASP A 228 10.69 -28.73 0.42
N ARG A 229 9.42 -28.75 -0.01
CA ARG A 229 8.85 -29.88 -0.75
C ARG A 229 9.25 -29.90 -2.23
N ILE A 230 9.55 -28.74 -2.81
CA ILE A 230 9.74 -28.57 -4.25
C ILE A 230 11.18 -28.25 -4.66
N GLY A 231 12.07 -28.03 -3.69
CA GLY A 231 13.41 -27.49 -3.95
C GLY A 231 14.46 -28.01 -2.96
N PRO A 232 15.75 -27.76 -3.26
CA PRO A 232 16.85 -28.19 -2.40
C PRO A 232 16.86 -27.43 -1.06
N ARG A 233 17.71 -27.88 -0.13
CA ARG A 233 17.93 -27.19 1.15
C ARG A 233 18.33 -25.72 0.95
N THR A 234 19.15 -25.43 -0.06
CA THR A 234 19.70 -24.11 -0.39
C THR A 234 18.88 -23.33 -1.43
N ASP A 235 17.59 -23.63 -1.57
CA ASP A 235 16.71 -22.90 -2.50
C ASP A 235 16.58 -21.41 -2.11
N PRO A 236 16.92 -20.46 -2.99
CA PRO A 236 16.84 -19.02 -2.71
C PRO A 236 15.46 -18.54 -2.27
N ARG A 237 14.38 -19.22 -2.66
CA ARG A 237 13.00 -18.84 -2.31
C ARG A 237 12.71 -18.94 -0.82
N LYS A 238 13.58 -19.58 -0.03
CA LYS A 238 13.48 -19.63 1.44
C LYS A 238 13.94 -18.34 2.13
N VAL A 239 14.73 -17.51 1.46
CA VAL A 239 15.31 -16.31 2.08
C VAL A 239 14.23 -15.34 2.55
N THR A 240 13.23 -15.06 1.71
CA THR A 240 12.11 -14.16 2.05
C THR A 240 11.35 -14.61 3.29
N PRO A 241 10.81 -15.85 3.37
CA PRO A 241 10.10 -16.28 4.57
C PRO A 241 11.00 -16.43 5.80
N LEU A 242 12.29 -16.77 5.67
CA LEU A 242 13.23 -16.76 6.81
C LEU A 242 13.40 -15.35 7.39
N ARG A 243 13.59 -14.34 6.53
CA ARG A 243 13.62 -12.92 6.94
C ARG A 243 12.30 -12.50 7.57
N GLY A 244 11.16 -12.95 7.02
CA GLY A 244 9.83 -12.75 7.58
C GLY A 244 9.67 -13.32 8.99
N ILE A 245 10.10 -14.57 9.22
CA ILE A 245 10.08 -15.20 10.54
C ILE A 245 10.89 -14.38 11.55
N ALA A 246 12.11 -13.99 11.20
CA ALA A 246 12.94 -13.18 12.09
C ALA A 246 12.31 -11.82 12.39
N ARG A 247 11.72 -11.17 11.37
CA ARG A 247 11.01 -9.90 11.52
C ARG A 247 9.80 -10.02 12.43
N THR A 248 8.99 -11.08 12.32
CA THR A 248 7.84 -11.30 13.23
C THR A 248 8.28 -11.52 14.68
N TYR A 249 9.38 -12.24 14.92
CA TYR A 249 9.96 -12.34 16.28
C TYR A 249 10.45 -10.99 16.80
N ARG A 250 11.07 -10.18 15.94
CA ARG A 250 11.48 -8.81 16.31
C ARG A 250 10.28 -7.95 16.69
N PHE A 251 9.21 -7.97 15.90
CA PHE A 251 8.01 -7.20 16.21
C PHE A 251 7.33 -7.68 17.49
N GLU A 252 7.19 -8.99 17.70
CA GLU A 252 6.65 -9.54 18.94
C GLU A 252 7.50 -9.14 20.16
N PHE A 253 8.83 -9.15 20.03
CA PHE A 253 9.75 -8.69 21.08
C PHE A 253 9.59 -7.19 21.40
N LEU A 254 9.38 -6.35 20.38
CA LEU A 254 9.31 -4.89 20.53
C LEU A 254 7.94 -4.39 21.00
N TYR A 255 6.87 -5.00 20.49
CA TYR A 255 5.50 -4.53 20.68
C TYR A 255 4.68 -5.42 21.63
N GLY A 256 5.22 -6.58 22.01
CA GLY A 256 4.57 -7.59 22.84
C GLY A 256 3.91 -8.69 22.00
N ALA A 257 3.53 -9.77 22.69
CA ALA A 257 2.69 -10.81 22.12
C ALA A 257 1.37 -10.21 21.60
N GLU A 258 0.79 -10.88 20.60
CA GLU A 258 -0.57 -10.61 20.16
C GLU A 258 -1.47 -10.57 21.40
N LYS A 259 -2.12 -9.43 21.64
CA LYS A 259 -3.23 -9.41 22.59
C LYS A 259 -4.34 -10.18 21.91
N GLU A 260 -4.47 -11.46 22.21
CA GLU A 260 -5.74 -12.14 22.02
C GLU A 260 -6.80 -11.23 22.64
N GLU A 261 -7.87 -10.91 21.89
CA GLU A 261 -9.10 -10.42 22.52
C GLU A 261 -9.33 -11.28 23.76
N GLU A 262 -9.47 -10.65 24.94
CA GLU A 262 -9.48 -11.32 26.25
C GLU A 262 -10.17 -12.68 26.13
N THR A 263 -9.39 -13.76 26.06
CA THR A 263 -9.97 -15.09 26.07
C THR A 263 -10.53 -15.26 27.46
N LEU A 264 -11.84 -15.10 27.57
CA LEU A 264 -12.57 -15.37 28.77
C LEU A 264 -12.67 -16.90 28.87
N ASP A 265 -12.35 -17.45 30.05
CA ASP A 265 -12.69 -18.83 30.32
C ASP A 265 -14.23 -19.02 30.29
N ALA A 266 -14.69 -20.26 30.43
CA ALA A 266 -16.13 -20.57 30.48
C ALA A 266 -16.91 -19.83 31.61
N PHE A 267 -16.21 -19.10 32.49
CA PHE A 267 -16.76 -18.33 33.60
C PHE A 267 -16.54 -16.81 33.45
N GLY A 268 -16.16 -16.33 32.27
CA GLY A 268 -16.02 -14.90 32.02
C GLY A 268 -14.77 -14.28 32.64
N ARG A 269 -13.74 -15.07 32.99
CA ARG A 269 -12.50 -14.56 33.60
C ARG A 269 -11.39 -14.46 32.56
N PRO A 270 -10.55 -13.40 32.58
CA PRO A 270 -9.39 -13.32 31.71
C PRO A 270 -8.47 -14.53 31.96
N VAL A 271 -8.23 -15.34 30.93
CA VAL A 271 -7.17 -16.34 30.97
C VAL A 271 -5.84 -15.60 30.87
N VAL A 272 -5.08 -15.59 31.96
CA VAL A 272 -3.72 -15.03 31.97
C VAL A 272 -2.78 -16.05 31.33
N ASP A 273 -2.35 -15.80 30.10
CA ASP A 273 -1.32 -16.61 29.46
C ASP A 273 0.09 -16.21 29.95
N PHE A 274 0.76 -17.16 30.62
CA PHE A 274 2.14 -17.04 31.09
C PHE A 274 3.19 -17.32 30.00
N SER A 275 2.79 -17.45 28.72
CA SER A 275 3.69 -17.62 27.57
C SER A 275 4.69 -16.47 27.37
N ASN A 276 4.49 -15.34 28.06
CA ASN A 276 5.41 -14.18 28.13
C ASN A 276 6.79 -14.47 28.78
N LEU A 277 7.11 -15.72 29.12
CA LEU A 277 8.44 -16.16 29.59
C LEU A 277 9.39 -16.63 28.46
N GLN A 278 9.04 -16.45 27.18
CA GLN A 278 9.77 -17.03 26.03
C GLN A 278 10.87 -16.17 25.38
N THR A 279 11.25 -15.02 25.94
CA THR A 279 12.18 -14.06 25.30
C THR A 279 13.47 -14.71 24.78
N GLY A 280 14.17 -15.52 25.58
CA GLY A 280 15.42 -16.17 25.16
C GLY A 280 15.28 -17.32 24.14
N ARG A 281 14.08 -17.90 23.96
CA ARG A 281 13.82 -18.90 22.91
C ARG A 281 13.46 -18.22 21.60
N GLN A 282 12.61 -17.21 21.66
CA GLN A 282 12.27 -16.37 20.51
C GLN A 282 13.53 -15.72 19.93
N GLN A 283 14.43 -15.25 20.80
CA GLN A 283 15.67 -14.62 20.36
C GLN A 283 16.54 -15.53 19.50
N ARG A 284 16.73 -16.78 19.94
CA ARG A 284 17.51 -17.77 19.20
C ARG A 284 16.87 -18.15 17.87
N ARG A 285 15.53 -18.23 17.80
CA ARG A 285 14.83 -18.58 16.56
C ARG A 285 14.95 -17.49 15.50
N ALA A 286 14.84 -16.21 15.89
CA ALA A 286 15.03 -15.09 14.97
C ALA A 286 16.45 -15.09 14.38
N GLU A 287 17.44 -15.25 15.24
CA GLU A 287 18.84 -15.29 14.82
C GLU A 287 19.13 -16.48 13.90
N GLN A 288 18.66 -17.68 14.25
CA GLN A 288 18.82 -18.89 13.44
C GLN A 288 18.19 -18.75 12.05
N ALA A 289 17.02 -18.11 11.95
CA ALA A 289 16.37 -17.89 10.66
C ALA A 289 17.22 -16.99 9.74
N LEU A 290 17.78 -15.89 10.28
CA LEU A 290 18.64 -14.99 9.51
C LEU A 290 20.00 -15.60 9.17
N GLN A 291 20.59 -16.37 10.10
CA GLN A 291 21.81 -17.13 9.82
C GLN A 291 21.59 -18.14 8.69
N PHE A 292 20.47 -18.87 8.72
CA PHE A 292 20.14 -19.80 7.65
C PHE A 292 19.88 -19.08 6.32
N ALA A 293 19.22 -17.92 6.34
CA ALA A 293 19.07 -17.10 5.13
C ALA A 293 20.44 -16.69 4.55
N LEU A 294 21.40 -16.29 5.37
CA LEU A 294 22.75 -15.94 4.94
C LEU A 294 23.53 -17.15 4.39
N GLU A 295 23.36 -18.34 4.97
CA GLU A 295 23.92 -19.58 4.43
C GLU A 295 23.39 -19.85 3.02
N ILE A 296 22.07 -19.72 2.81
CA ILE A 296 21.43 -19.91 1.51
C ILE A 296 21.96 -18.89 0.50
N ILE A 297 21.99 -17.60 0.85
CA ILE A 297 22.48 -16.54 -0.06
C ILE A 297 23.94 -16.81 -0.45
N THR A 298 24.77 -17.24 0.50
CA THR A 298 26.19 -17.52 0.26
C THR A 298 26.42 -18.79 -0.58
N ALA A 299 25.54 -19.78 -0.44
CA ALA A 299 25.60 -21.03 -1.19
C ALA A 299 25.17 -20.89 -2.66
N ASN A 300 24.47 -19.80 -3.02
CA ASN A 300 24.01 -19.56 -4.38
C ASN A 300 24.99 -18.62 -5.13
N SER A 301 25.42 -19.03 -6.32
CA SER A 301 26.37 -18.28 -7.16
C SER A 301 25.71 -17.75 -8.44
N PRO A 302 25.93 -16.48 -8.82
CA PRO A 302 26.67 -15.47 -8.06
C PRO A 302 25.93 -15.08 -6.77
N VAL A 303 26.68 -14.70 -5.75
CA VAL A 303 26.11 -14.24 -4.47
C VAL A 303 25.40 -12.91 -4.71
N ASP A 304 24.11 -12.85 -4.38
CA ASP A 304 23.35 -11.60 -4.36
C ASP A 304 23.82 -10.73 -3.18
N GLN A 305 24.73 -9.79 -3.47
CA GLN A 305 25.33 -8.94 -2.45
C GLN A 305 24.34 -7.95 -1.84
N ARG A 306 23.32 -7.51 -2.60
CA ARG A 306 22.27 -6.64 -2.05
C ARG A 306 21.45 -7.40 -1.03
N LEU A 307 20.94 -8.58 -1.39
CA LEU A 307 20.15 -9.41 -0.50
C LEU A 307 20.96 -9.88 0.72
N ARG A 308 22.24 -10.21 0.54
CA ARG A 308 23.17 -10.52 1.64
C ARG A 308 23.32 -9.34 2.60
N GLY A 309 23.54 -8.14 2.05
CA GLY A 309 23.67 -6.90 2.82
C GLY A 309 22.43 -6.59 3.63
N GLU A 310 21.25 -6.60 3.01
CA GLU A 310 19.97 -6.39 3.69
C GLU A 310 19.71 -7.43 4.80
N THR A 311 20.03 -8.70 4.56
CA THR A 311 19.85 -9.77 5.56
C THR A 311 20.82 -9.59 6.75
N LEU A 312 22.05 -9.11 6.50
CA LEU A 312 22.99 -8.76 7.56
C LEU A 312 22.51 -7.54 8.36
N VAL A 313 21.85 -6.57 7.72
CA VAL A 313 21.20 -5.46 8.41
C VAL A 313 20.08 -5.96 9.32
N ASP A 314 19.21 -6.86 8.85
CA ASP A 314 18.15 -7.43 9.68
C ASP A 314 18.72 -8.15 10.92
N LEU A 315 19.84 -8.86 10.76
CA LEU A 315 20.54 -9.54 11.84
C LEU A 315 21.21 -8.56 12.81
N ALA A 316 21.83 -7.50 12.28
CA ALA A 316 22.42 -6.44 13.09
C ALA A 316 21.37 -5.67 13.90
N ASP A 317 20.25 -5.32 13.28
CA ASP A 317 19.09 -4.68 13.92
C ASP A 317 18.58 -5.56 15.07
N TRP A 318 18.45 -6.86 14.81
CA TRP A 318 18.05 -7.86 15.80
C TRP A 318 19.02 -7.96 16.99
N ASN A 319 20.32 -8.13 16.73
CA ASN A 319 21.34 -8.17 17.79
C ASN A 319 21.37 -6.85 18.59
N LEU A 320 21.12 -5.71 17.94
CA LEU A 320 21.11 -4.41 18.61
C LEU A 320 19.94 -4.28 19.60
N VAL A 321 18.73 -4.71 19.18
CA VAL A 321 17.55 -4.65 20.07
C VAL A 321 17.55 -5.73 21.14
N SER A 322 18.19 -6.88 20.90
CA SER A 322 18.37 -7.93 21.92
C SER A 322 19.45 -7.59 22.96
N GLY A 323 20.26 -6.55 22.72
CA GLY A 323 21.30 -6.06 23.63
C GLY A 323 22.73 -6.52 23.30
N GLU A 324 22.91 -7.31 22.24
CA GLU A 324 24.19 -7.83 21.75
C GLU A 324 24.93 -6.80 20.89
N THR A 325 25.27 -5.65 21.49
CA THR A 325 25.79 -4.47 20.75
C THR A 325 27.11 -4.77 20.00
N ALA A 326 27.98 -5.62 20.55
CA ALA A 326 29.23 -6.00 19.88
C ALA A 326 28.98 -6.83 18.61
N ALA A 327 28.07 -7.81 18.68
CA ALA A 327 27.66 -8.61 17.53
C ALA A 327 27.00 -7.72 16.47
N ALA A 328 26.10 -6.83 16.89
CA ALA A 328 25.44 -5.88 15.98
C ALA A 328 26.47 -5.05 15.18
N ARG A 329 27.50 -4.48 15.81
CA ARG A 329 28.55 -3.72 15.11
C ARG A 329 29.27 -4.55 14.06
N GLN A 330 29.64 -5.79 14.40
CA GLN A 330 30.28 -6.70 13.44
C GLN A 330 29.38 -6.99 12.25
N ARG A 331 28.08 -7.22 12.49
CA ARG A 331 27.10 -7.48 11.43
C ARG A 331 26.85 -6.26 10.55
N TYR A 332 26.80 -5.05 11.11
CA TYR A 332 26.73 -3.81 10.31
C TYR A 332 27.96 -3.60 9.44
N ALA A 333 29.16 -3.92 9.92
CA ALA A 333 30.37 -3.86 9.11
C ALA A 333 30.29 -4.83 7.92
N GLN A 334 29.88 -6.08 8.17
CA GLN A 334 29.66 -7.07 7.10
C GLN A 334 28.57 -6.61 6.11
N ALA A 335 27.51 -5.98 6.61
CA ALA A 335 26.43 -5.45 5.78
C ALA A 335 26.93 -4.31 4.89
N TRP A 336 27.75 -3.41 5.43
CA TRP A 336 28.38 -2.32 4.68
C TRP A 336 29.20 -2.85 3.52
N ASP A 337 30.06 -3.85 3.75
CA ASP A 337 30.89 -4.44 2.69
C ASP A 337 30.02 -5.06 1.58
N ALA A 338 28.99 -5.82 1.94
CA ALA A 338 28.07 -6.44 0.99
C ALA A 338 27.30 -5.39 0.17
N LEU A 339 26.74 -4.37 0.83
CA LEU A 339 25.99 -3.30 0.18
C LEU A 339 26.89 -2.40 -0.70
N ALA A 340 28.14 -2.17 -0.29
CA ALA A 340 29.12 -1.47 -1.11
C ALA A 340 29.45 -2.25 -2.39
N LEU A 341 29.60 -3.58 -2.31
CA LEU A 341 29.75 -4.44 -3.50
C LEU A 341 28.51 -4.43 -4.39
N ALA A 342 27.32 -4.25 -3.82
CA ALA A 342 26.08 -4.08 -4.57
C ALA A 342 25.91 -2.66 -5.17
N GLY A 343 26.81 -1.72 -4.85
CA GLY A 343 26.79 -0.34 -5.34
C GLY A 343 25.81 0.59 -4.60
N ASP A 344 25.26 0.18 -3.45
CA ASP A 344 24.25 0.96 -2.74
C ASP A 344 24.29 0.73 -1.22
N THR A 345 24.86 1.70 -0.49
CA THR A 345 24.92 1.70 0.98
C THR A 345 23.88 2.59 1.64
N THR A 346 22.90 3.12 0.89
CA THR A 346 21.93 4.11 1.38
C THR A 346 21.19 3.67 2.65
N LEU A 347 20.89 2.37 2.76
CA LEU A 347 20.25 1.74 3.93
C LEU A 347 20.99 1.99 5.26
N LEU A 348 22.29 2.28 5.20
CA LEU A 348 23.17 2.43 6.36
C LEU A 348 23.62 3.89 6.60
N GLN A 349 23.30 4.81 5.70
CA GLN A 349 23.81 6.19 5.74
C GLN A 349 23.05 7.10 6.71
N HIS A 350 21.89 6.67 7.21
CA HIS A 350 21.08 7.43 8.15
C HIS A 350 20.61 6.55 9.32
N PRO A 351 20.47 7.12 10.53
CA PRO A 351 19.87 6.39 11.63
C PRO A 351 18.44 5.94 11.28
N ARG A 352 18.13 4.67 11.56
CA ARG A 352 16.78 4.10 11.33
C ARG A 352 16.12 3.77 12.65
N GLN A 353 14.91 4.23 12.88
CA GLN A 353 14.17 3.93 14.11
C GLN A 353 13.82 2.43 14.15
N LEU A 354 14.33 1.70 15.14
CA LEU A 354 14.06 0.27 15.32
C LEU A 354 12.96 0.02 16.34
N ALA A 355 12.95 0.79 17.43
CA ALA A 355 11.97 0.66 18.49
C ALA A 355 11.60 2.03 19.05
N TYR A 356 10.30 2.32 19.09
CA TYR A 356 9.78 3.49 19.75
C TYR A 356 8.39 3.19 20.30
N ARG A 357 8.21 3.48 21.59
CA ARG A 357 6.93 3.41 22.25
C ARG A 357 6.43 4.83 22.47
N ALA A 358 5.50 5.24 21.63
CA ALA A 358 4.88 6.56 21.64
C ALA A 358 4.41 7.01 23.03
N SER A 359 4.43 8.32 23.27
CA SER A 359 3.92 8.95 24.48
C SER A 359 2.39 8.77 24.58
N PRO A 360 1.77 8.77 25.78
CA PRO A 360 0.31 8.85 25.90
C PRO A 360 -0.31 10.10 25.27
N PHE A 361 0.48 11.15 24.99
CA PHE A 361 -0.01 12.34 24.28
C PHE A 361 0.07 12.21 22.76
N SER A 362 0.82 11.23 22.24
CA SER A 362 0.93 10.97 20.81
C SER A 362 -0.41 10.63 20.20
N ALA A 363 -0.73 11.17 19.02
CA ALA A 363 -2.02 10.95 18.37
C ALA A 363 -2.38 9.47 18.20
N GLY A 364 -1.40 8.62 17.88
CA GLY A 364 -1.61 7.17 17.75
C GLY A 364 -1.79 6.39 19.06
N ARG A 365 -1.57 7.01 20.24
CA ARG A 365 -1.67 6.35 21.55
C ARG A 365 -2.56 7.09 22.55
N SER A 366 -2.92 8.32 22.25
CA SER A 366 -3.77 9.14 23.09
C SER A 366 -5.15 8.52 23.23
N ARG A 367 -5.73 8.71 24.42
CA ARG A 367 -7.12 8.31 24.73
C ARG A 367 -8.11 9.44 24.49
N LEU A 368 -7.63 10.61 24.05
CA LEU A 368 -8.50 11.72 23.71
C LEU A 368 -9.26 11.39 22.44
N ASP A 369 -10.54 11.74 22.43
CA ASP A 369 -11.31 11.80 21.19
C ASP A 369 -10.68 12.86 20.28
N PRO A 370 -10.32 12.55 19.03
CA PRO A 370 -9.86 13.54 18.06
C PRO A 370 -10.81 14.73 17.87
N ALA A 371 -12.11 14.58 18.12
CA ALA A 371 -13.08 15.68 18.08
C ALA A 371 -12.95 16.63 19.28
N GLU A 372 -12.43 16.15 20.41
CA GLU A 372 -12.21 16.93 21.65
C GLU A 372 -10.79 17.47 21.79
N ALA A 373 -9.92 17.25 20.80
CA ALA A 373 -8.51 17.58 20.88
C ALA A 373 -8.00 18.29 19.62
N THR A 374 -7.00 19.15 19.79
CA THR A 374 -6.24 19.72 18.69
C THR A 374 -4.91 18.98 18.56
N SER A 375 -4.53 18.64 17.32
CA SER A 375 -3.23 18.03 17.00
C SER A 375 -2.17 19.09 16.77
N TYR A 376 -1.04 18.97 17.43
CA TYR A 376 0.11 19.85 17.26
C TYR A 376 1.35 19.04 16.88
N PRO A 377 2.14 19.49 15.89
CA PRO A 377 3.44 18.90 15.63
C PRO A 377 4.44 19.32 16.72
N LEU A 378 5.11 18.35 17.34
CA LEU A 378 6.25 18.57 18.22
C LEU A 378 7.53 18.05 17.54
N GLU A 379 8.43 18.96 17.16
CA GLU A 379 9.74 18.60 16.63
C GLU A 379 10.77 18.49 17.78
N LEU A 380 11.50 17.38 17.80
CA LEU A 380 12.62 17.13 18.71
C LEU A 380 13.91 16.89 17.91
N ARG A 381 15.03 17.39 18.44
CA ARG A 381 16.39 17.11 17.98
C ARG A 381 17.12 16.29 19.02
N PHE A 382 17.93 15.33 18.58
CA PHE A 382 18.66 14.43 19.47
C PHE A 382 19.89 13.82 18.80
N THR A 383 20.70 13.15 19.60
CA THR A 383 21.85 12.38 19.13
C THR A 383 21.53 10.89 19.18
N VAL A 384 21.76 10.19 18.07
CA VAL A 384 21.82 8.72 18.03
C VAL A 384 23.27 8.30 18.21
N THR A 385 23.57 7.55 19.26
CA THR A 385 24.92 7.04 19.48
C THR A 385 25.26 5.89 18.53
N SER A 386 26.54 5.60 18.37
CA SER A 386 27.08 4.41 17.69
C SER A 386 26.59 3.08 18.29
N GLY A 387 26.02 3.10 19.51
CA GLY A 387 25.32 1.96 20.13
C GLY A 387 23.80 1.99 19.96
N GLY A 388 23.26 2.88 19.13
CA GLY A 388 21.83 2.98 18.83
C GLY A 388 20.97 3.57 19.95
N ARG A 389 21.59 4.21 20.96
CA ARG A 389 20.86 4.88 22.05
C ARG A 389 20.58 6.32 21.69
N VAL A 390 19.48 6.85 22.20
CA VAL A 390 19.11 8.26 22.08
C VAL A 390 19.60 9.03 23.31
N ARG A 391 20.27 10.17 23.09
CA ARG A 391 20.65 11.14 24.13
C ARG A 391 20.48 12.57 23.64
N ASP A 392 20.65 13.54 24.53
CA ASP A 392 20.65 14.97 24.22
C ASP A 392 19.36 15.43 23.51
N VAL A 393 18.21 14.94 23.99
CA VAL A 393 16.90 15.26 23.40
C VAL A 393 16.49 16.68 23.76
N VAL A 394 16.28 17.51 22.74
CA VAL A 394 15.89 18.92 22.84
C VAL A 394 14.67 19.17 21.96
N ALA A 395 13.60 19.72 22.54
CA ALA A 395 12.44 20.15 21.78
C ALA A 395 12.73 21.48 21.07
N GLN A 396 12.30 21.61 19.82
CA GLN A 396 12.29 22.90 19.12
C GLN A 396 11.22 23.82 19.72
N PRO A 397 11.30 25.16 19.52
CA PRO A 397 10.31 26.11 20.02
C PRO A 397 8.87 25.68 19.67
N ASN A 398 7.99 25.65 20.67
CA ASN A 398 6.61 25.19 20.53
C ASN A 398 5.72 25.79 21.65
N ASN A 399 4.40 25.68 21.49
CA ASN A 399 3.40 26.22 22.42
C ASN A 399 2.75 25.14 23.30
N LEU A 400 3.40 23.98 23.47
CA LEU A 400 2.87 22.88 24.28
C LEU A 400 3.31 23.01 25.73
N SER A 401 2.52 22.48 26.66
CA SER A 401 2.90 22.46 28.07
C SER A 401 4.17 21.63 28.30
N GLU A 402 4.98 22.04 29.28
CA GLU A 402 6.23 21.34 29.61
C GLU A 402 6.02 19.85 29.90
N GLY A 403 4.87 19.48 30.49
CA GLY A 403 4.53 18.10 30.79
C GLY A 403 4.36 17.24 29.53
N VAL A 404 3.72 17.77 28.48
CA VAL A 404 3.57 17.09 27.19
C VAL A 404 4.93 16.91 26.54
N VAL A 405 5.72 17.98 26.46
CA VAL A 405 7.07 17.97 25.87
C VAL A 405 7.97 16.97 26.61
N ARG A 406 8.00 17.01 27.94
CA ARG A 406 8.80 16.10 28.77
C ARG A 406 8.40 14.64 28.61
N SER A 407 7.09 14.36 28.46
CA SER A 407 6.58 13.01 28.23
C SER A 407 7.05 12.44 26.89
N VAL A 408 6.95 13.21 25.81
CA VAL A 408 7.44 12.80 24.48
C VAL A 408 8.96 12.65 24.47
N ALA A 409 9.70 13.59 25.05
CA ALA A 409 11.15 13.50 25.17
C ALA A 409 11.58 12.25 25.96
N THR A 410 10.89 11.92 27.05
CA THR A 410 11.16 10.70 27.85
C THR A 410 10.84 9.42 27.08
N ALA A 411 9.80 9.42 26.24
CA ALA A 411 9.53 8.30 25.36
C ALA A 411 10.66 8.13 24.31
N LEU A 412 11.16 9.24 23.76
CA LEU A 412 12.20 9.24 22.74
C LEU A 412 13.57 8.80 23.30
N THR A 413 13.94 9.16 24.53
CA THR A 413 15.19 8.66 25.16
C THR A 413 15.21 7.14 25.35
N ARG A 414 14.03 6.52 25.43
CA ARG A 414 13.89 5.05 25.53
C ARG A 414 13.88 4.36 24.17
N ALA A 415 13.86 5.11 23.07
CA ALA A 415 13.89 4.56 21.73
C ALA A 415 15.21 3.84 21.43
N ARG A 416 15.18 2.98 20.42
CA ARG A 416 16.35 2.36 19.81
C ARG A 416 16.39 2.68 18.32
N TYR A 417 17.57 3.07 17.86
CA TYR A 417 17.86 3.34 16.46
C TYR A 417 18.99 2.46 15.98
N ALA A 418 18.94 2.00 14.73
CA ALA A 418 20.13 1.56 14.03
C ALA A 418 21.04 2.79 13.86
N PRO A 419 22.32 2.72 14.26
CA PRO A 419 23.25 3.82 14.07
C PRO A 419 23.55 4.02 12.57
N ARG A 420 23.97 5.23 12.22
CA ARG A 420 24.63 5.46 10.93
C ARG A 420 25.92 4.65 10.86
N ILE A 421 26.20 4.09 9.70
CA ILE A 421 27.45 3.39 9.40
C ILE A 421 28.25 4.22 8.41
N GLU A 422 29.54 4.41 8.71
CA GLU A 422 30.49 5.12 7.86
C GLU A 422 31.74 4.26 7.72
N ASN A 423 32.07 3.86 6.49
CA ASN A 423 33.22 3.00 6.19
C ASN A 423 33.26 1.74 7.07
N GLY A 424 32.12 1.07 7.21
CA GLY A 424 31.97 -0.15 8.00
C GLY A 424 31.91 0.05 9.53
N SER A 425 32.01 1.29 10.03
CA SER A 425 31.98 1.58 11.46
C SER A 425 30.69 2.29 11.89
N THR A 426 30.11 1.88 13.01
CA THR A 426 28.97 2.59 13.64
C THR A 426 29.44 3.92 14.20
N VAL A 427 28.75 5.00 13.90
CA VAL A 427 29.14 6.36 14.31
C VAL A 427 27.98 7.10 14.99
N ASP A 428 28.33 7.99 15.91
CA ASP A 428 27.36 8.91 16.51
C ASP A 428 26.81 9.84 15.41
N THR A 429 25.52 10.18 15.50
CA THR A 429 24.84 11.09 14.59
C THR A 429 24.08 12.12 15.41
N GLU A 430 24.53 13.36 15.34
CA GLU A 430 23.93 14.50 16.03
C GLU A 430 22.80 15.11 15.21
N ASN A 431 21.97 15.94 15.86
CA ASN A 431 20.92 16.74 15.21
C ASN A 431 19.87 15.93 14.42
N VAL A 432 19.66 14.66 14.77
CA VAL A 432 18.60 13.83 14.20
C VAL A 432 17.26 14.45 14.55
N SER A 433 16.39 14.62 13.55
CA SER A 433 15.05 15.19 13.74
C SER A 433 13.99 14.09 13.89
N PHE A 434 13.03 14.34 14.77
CA PHE A 434 11.85 13.51 14.96
C PHE A 434 10.65 14.41 15.22
N THR A 435 9.56 14.20 14.48
CA THR A 435 8.32 14.95 14.64
C THR A 435 7.20 14.02 15.11
N GLU A 436 6.62 14.33 16.26
CA GLU A 436 5.48 13.61 16.81
C GLU A 436 4.22 14.47 16.72
N GLN A 437 3.10 13.90 16.26
CA GLN A 437 1.80 14.55 16.39
C GLN A 437 1.26 14.30 17.79
N VAL A 438 1.05 15.36 18.57
CA VAL A 438 0.50 15.26 19.93
C VAL A 438 -0.92 15.81 19.98
N LEU A 439 -1.80 15.15 20.72
CA LEU A 439 -3.17 15.59 20.96
C LEU A 439 -3.26 16.32 22.31
N VAL A 440 -3.83 17.52 22.29
CA VAL A 440 -4.11 18.34 23.47
C VAL A 440 -5.61 18.63 23.52
N ARG A 441 -6.25 18.41 24.68
CA ARG A 441 -7.68 18.63 24.88
C ARG A 441 -8.06 20.11 24.63
N ASN A 442 -9.23 20.33 24.03
CA ASN A 442 -9.79 21.66 23.78
C ASN A 442 -10.57 22.20 25.00
N PRO A 443 -10.55 23.53 25.26
CA PRO A 443 -9.57 24.49 24.72
C PRO A 443 -8.19 24.25 25.36
N PRO A 444 -7.08 24.64 24.70
CA PRO A 444 -5.75 24.44 25.26
C PRO A 444 -5.65 25.11 26.65
N PRO A 445 -4.95 24.49 27.62
CA PRO A 445 -4.65 25.16 28.88
C PRO A 445 -3.85 26.43 28.52
N ASP A 446 -4.40 27.60 28.87
CA ASP A 446 -3.97 28.97 28.53
C ASP A 446 -4.75 29.69 27.41
N ALA A 447 -5.89 29.16 26.94
CA ALA A 447 -6.87 30.04 26.29
C ALA A 447 -7.39 31.04 27.33
N PRO A 448 -7.24 32.37 27.14
CA PRO A 448 -7.89 33.33 28.02
C PRO A 448 -9.37 33.02 28.01
N ALA A 449 -9.96 32.83 29.19
CA ALA A 449 -11.41 32.77 29.32
C ALA A 449 -11.97 33.97 28.59
N ASN A 450 -12.81 33.72 27.58
CA ASN A 450 -13.50 34.78 26.85
C ASN A 450 -14.04 35.78 27.88
N ALA A 451 -13.55 37.02 27.80
CA ALA A 451 -14.15 38.13 28.51
C ALA A 451 -15.49 38.40 27.81
N ASP A 452 -16.56 37.89 28.40
CA ASP A 452 -17.93 38.32 28.13
C ASP A 452 -18.13 39.80 28.45
#